data_AF-A0A1B6MC58-F1
#
_entry.id   AF-A0A1B6MC58-F1
#
_cell.length_a   1.000
_cell.length_b   1.000
_cell.length_c   1.000
_cell.angle_alpha   90.00
_cell.angle_beta   90.00
_cell.angle_gamma   90.00
#
_symmetry.space_group_name_H-M   'P 1'
#
loop_
_entity.id
_entity.type
_entity.pdbx_description
1 polymer ?
#
loop_
_entity_poly.entity_id
_entity_poly.type
_entity_poly.pdbx_seq_one_letter_code
_entity_poly.pdbx_strand_id
1 'polypeptide(L)'
;TELAAAVMRSNLWPGACTFAVGKTYENIYVGWGRKHLPNGFSPTVLPHPEYEYELGPEIMEIQDPTVQVEQDWREAHKKKPPPKEEGEEEEEGEEEEEEEDD
;
A
#
# COMPACT_ATOMS: atom_id res chain seq x y z
N THR A 1 38.64 -33.44 58.14
CA THR A 1 38.60 -33.23 56.68
C THR A 1 37.96 -31.89 56.44
N GLU A 2 38.72 -30.92 55.94
CA GLU A 2 38.14 -29.64 55.52
C GLU A 2 37.32 -29.88 54.24
N LEU A 3 36.01 -29.64 54.31
CA LEU A 3 35.11 -29.77 53.17
C LEU A 3 35.08 -28.42 52.44
N ALA A 4 35.68 -28.37 51.26
CA ALA A 4 35.62 -27.20 50.38
C ALA A 4 34.54 -27.37 49.31
N ALA A 5 33.83 -26.28 49.01
CA ALA A 5 32.83 -26.20 47.95
C ALA A 5 33.29 -25.22 46.88
N ALA A 6 33.16 -25.59 45.60
CA ALA A 6 33.32 -24.65 44.49
C ALA A 6 31.95 -24.11 44.08
N VAL A 7 31.84 -22.79 43.87
CA VAL A 7 30.60 -22.14 43.44
C VAL A 7 30.87 -21.26 42.24
N MET A 8 30.07 -21.41 41.19
CA MET A 8 30.04 -20.52 40.02
C MET A 8 28.71 -19.75 39.99
N ARG A 9 28.75 -18.50 39.55
CA ARG A 9 27.58 -17.64 39.39
C ARG A 9 27.49 -17.14 37.96
N SER A 10 26.28 -17.09 37.41
CA SER A 10 26.05 -16.56 36.06
C SER A 10 26.08 -15.04 36.06
N ASN A 11 26.87 -14.46 35.16
CA ASN A 11 26.82 -13.03 34.86
C ASN A 11 25.62 -12.67 33.97
N LEU A 12 25.12 -13.64 33.18
CA LEU A 12 24.03 -13.43 32.23
C LEU A 12 22.66 -13.52 32.90
N TRP A 13 22.52 -14.40 33.89
CA TRP A 13 21.30 -14.61 34.65
C TRP A 13 21.58 -14.40 36.14
N PRO A 14 21.49 -13.14 36.63
CA PRO A 14 21.66 -12.85 38.05
C PRO A 14 20.68 -13.69 38.87
N GLY A 15 21.22 -14.45 39.82
CA GLY A 15 20.46 -15.42 40.63
C GLY A 15 20.70 -16.88 40.25
N ALA A 16 21.34 -17.17 39.11
CA ALA A 16 21.78 -18.52 38.77
C ALA A 16 23.12 -18.84 39.43
N CYS A 17 23.19 -19.94 40.16
CA CYS A 17 24.44 -20.49 40.66
C CYS A 17 24.51 -22.01 40.49
N THR A 18 25.74 -22.47 40.37
CA THR A 18 26.12 -23.89 40.33
C THR A 18 27.11 -24.11 41.44
N PHE A 19 26.95 -25.19 42.20
CA PHE A 19 27.94 -25.57 43.21
C PHE A 19 28.35 -27.03 43.06
N ALA A 20 29.56 -27.35 43.50
CA ALA A 20 30.07 -28.71 43.57
C ALA A 20 30.78 -28.95 44.90
N VAL A 21 30.47 -30.09 45.54
CA VAL A 21 31.08 -30.55 46.80
C VAL A 21 31.35 -32.05 46.71
N GLY A 22 32.62 -32.43 46.67
CA GLY A 22 32.99 -33.85 46.53
C GLY A 22 32.48 -34.46 45.23
N LYS A 23 31.47 -35.34 45.31
CA LYS A 23 30.84 -36.02 44.17
C LYS A 23 29.46 -35.46 43.80
N THR A 24 28.94 -34.51 44.57
CA THR A 24 27.64 -33.89 44.31
C THR A 24 27.84 -32.53 43.63
N TYR A 25 26.97 -32.24 42.67
CA TYR A 25 26.89 -30.94 42.02
C TYR A 25 25.43 -30.63 41.73
N GLU A 26 25.04 -29.38 41.88
CA GLU A 26 23.66 -28.94 41.66
C GLU A 26 23.63 -27.53 41.08
N ASN A 27 22.50 -27.22 40.44
CA ASN A 27 22.22 -25.93 39.83
C ASN A 27 20.94 -25.35 40.42
N ILE A 28 20.96 -24.09 40.82
CA ILE A 28 19.78 -23.40 41.35
C ILE A 28 19.67 -22.01 40.74
N TYR A 29 18.43 -21.60 40.48
CA TYR A 29 18.10 -20.23 40.08
C TYR A 29 17.14 -19.63 41.10
N VAL A 30 17.55 -18.51 41.71
CA VAL A 30 16.69 -17.68 42.56
C VAL A 30 16.76 -16.25 42.06
N GLY A 31 15.71 -15.80 41.37
CA GLY A 31 15.67 -14.45 40.82
C GLY A 31 14.39 -14.14 40.04
N TRP A 32 14.38 -12.96 39.43
CA TRP A 32 13.21 -12.38 38.78
C TRP A 32 12.98 -12.82 37.33
N GLY A 33 13.77 -13.76 36.80
CA GLY A 33 13.71 -14.16 35.39
C GLY A 33 14.18 -13.08 34.41
N ARG A 34 14.94 -12.08 34.88
CA ARG A 34 15.45 -10.98 34.04
C ARG A 34 16.90 -11.22 33.62
N LYS A 35 17.12 -11.34 32.31
CA LYS A 35 18.45 -11.45 31.71
C LYS A 35 19.24 -10.16 31.95
N HIS A 36 20.50 -10.30 32.36
CA HIS A 36 21.42 -9.17 32.43
C HIS A 36 21.86 -8.80 31.01
N LEU A 37 21.51 -7.59 30.59
CA LEU A 37 21.89 -7.00 29.33
C LEU A 37 22.73 -5.76 29.66
N PRO A 38 24.03 -5.70 29.31
CA PRO A 38 24.88 -4.54 29.61
C PRO A 38 24.32 -3.22 29.08
N ASN A 39 23.70 -3.27 27.90
CA ASN A 39 23.10 -2.10 27.23
C ASN A 39 21.58 -1.96 27.52
N GLY A 40 21.03 -2.77 28.43
CA GLY A 40 19.60 -2.82 28.70
C GLY A 40 18.77 -3.52 27.63
N PHE A 41 17.45 -3.48 27.81
CA PHE A 41 16.48 -3.98 26.83
C PHE A 41 15.96 -2.81 26.00
N SER A 42 16.05 -2.92 24.68
CA SER A 42 15.41 -2.00 23.73
C SER A 42 14.16 -2.67 23.19
N PRO A 43 12.96 -2.09 23.41
CA PRO A 43 11.72 -2.59 22.82
C PRO A 43 11.83 -2.69 21.29
N THR A 44 11.12 -3.65 20.70
CA THR A 44 11.03 -3.77 19.24
C THR A 44 10.40 -2.51 18.66
N VAL A 45 10.99 -1.99 17.59
CA VAL A 45 10.41 -0.88 16.82
C VAL A 45 9.05 -1.29 16.25
N LEU A 46 8.20 -0.30 16.00
CA LEU A 46 6.94 -0.53 15.30
C LEU A 46 7.21 -1.17 13.92
N PRO A 47 6.33 -2.06 13.45
CA PRO A 47 6.42 -2.55 12.08
C PRO A 47 6.36 -1.38 11.10
N HIS A 48 6.92 -1.57 9.92
CA HIS A 48 6.81 -0.59 8.85
C HIS A 48 5.34 -0.41 8.46
N PRO A 49 4.89 0.81 8.15
CA PRO A 49 3.60 1.01 7.51
C PRO A 49 3.53 0.22 6.20
N GLU A 50 2.34 -0.29 5.88
CA GLU A 50 2.09 -0.87 4.57
C GLU A 50 2.03 0.24 3.51
N TYR A 51 2.43 -0.09 2.28
CA TYR A 51 2.39 0.85 1.16
C TYR A 51 0.95 1.07 0.68
N GLU A 52 0.70 2.27 0.15
CA GLU A 52 -0.53 2.57 -0.58
C GLU A 52 -0.60 1.73 -1.87
N TYR A 53 -1.81 1.53 -2.37
CA TYR A 53 -2.02 0.83 -3.64
C TYR A 53 -1.37 1.60 -4.79
N GLU A 54 -0.74 0.90 -5.73
CA GLU A 54 -0.08 1.53 -6.86
C GLU A 54 -1.10 2.28 -7.74
N LEU A 55 -0.81 3.55 -8.06
CA LEU A 55 -1.60 4.36 -8.99
C LEU A 55 -1.46 3.80 -10.42
N GLY A 56 -2.38 2.90 -10.79
CA GLY A 56 -2.47 2.31 -12.12
C GLY A 56 -3.58 2.93 -12.99
N PRO A 57 -3.63 2.58 -14.29
CA PRO A 57 -4.69 3.01 -15.21
C PRO A 57 -6.09 2.52 -14.81
N GLU A 58 -6.18 1.57 -13.88
CA GLU A 58 -7.44 1.13 -13.28
C GLU A 58 -8.06 2.19 -12.35
N ILE A 59 -7.23 3.03 -11.72
CA ILE A 59 -7.67 4.06 -10.76
C ILE A 59 -7.40 5.49 -11.23
N MET A 60 -6.65 5.66 -12.31
CA MET A 60 -6.45 6.96 -12.95
C MET A 60 -7.52 7.21 -14.02
N GLU A 61 -8.19 8.36 -13.94
CA GLU A 61 -9.08 8.83 -14.99
C GLU A 61 -8.29 9.08 -16.29
N ILE A 62 -8.84 8.62 -17.41
CA ILE A 62 -8.30 8.93 -18.73
C ILE A 62 -8.57 10.40 -19.04
N GLN A 63 -7.61 11.09 -19.65
CA GLN A 63 -7.81 12.47 -20.05
C GLN A 63 -8.85 12.55 -21.17
N ASP A 64 -9.79 13.50 -21.05
CA ASP A 64 -10.75 13.79 -22.12
C ASP A 64 -10.05 14.15 -23.44
N PRO A 65 -10.62 13.78 -24.59
CA PRO A 65 -10.10 14.20 -25.88
C PRO A 65 -10.06 15.72 -25.99
N THR A 66 -9.05 16.26 -26.68
CA THR A 66 -9.02 17.70 -26.97
C THR A 66 -10.11 18.07 -27.98
N VAL A 67 -10.60 19.31 -27.94
CA VAL A 67 -11.60 19.85 -28.88
C VAL A 67 -11.26 19.59 -30.34
N GLN A 68 -9.97 19.70 -30.73
CA GLN A 68 -9.54 19.43 -32.10
C GLN A 68 -9.81 17.97 -32.50
N VAL A 69 -9.45 17.02 -31.64
CA VAL A 69 -9.67 15.58 -31.87
C VAL A 69 -11.16 15.27 -32.02
N GLU A 70 -12.01 15.93 -31.24
CA GLU A 70 -13.47 15.76 -31.34
C GLU A 70 -14.03 16.34 -32.65
N GLN A 71 -13.50 17.48 -33.11
CA GLN A 71 -13.89 18.07 -34.40
C GLN A 71 -13.47 17.18 -35.57
N ASP A 72 -12.23 16.69 -35.57
CA ASP A 72 -11.71 15.78 -36.59
C ASP A 72 -12.54 14.48 -36.63
N TRP A 73 -12.89 13.93 -35.47
CA TRP A 73 -13.76 12.76 -35.37
C TRP A 73 -15.15 13.04 -35.94
N ARG A 74 -15.75 14.20 -35.63
CA ARG A 74 -17.06 14.61 -36.16
C ARG A 74 -17.02 14.71 -37.68
N GLU A 75 -16.02 15.36 -38.25
CA GLU A 75 -15.89 15.51 -39.71
C GLU A 75 -15.71 14.17 -40.43
N ALA A 76 -14.86 13.29 -39.89
CA ALA A 76 -14.65 11.96 -40.45
C ALA A 76 -15.90 11.07 -40.44
N HIS A 77 -16.81 11.29 -39.47
CA HIS A 77 -18.05 10.51 -39.31
C HIS A 77 -19.31 11.22 -39.84
N LYS A 78 -19.19 12.37 -40.52
CA LYS A 78 -20.33 13.02 -41.18
C LYS A 78 -20.95 12.06 -42.19
N LYS A 79 -22.24 11.76 -42.04
CA LYS A 79 -23.00 10.97 -43.02
C LYS A 79 -22.94 11.71 -44.36
N LYS A 80 -22.66 10.98 -45.45
CA LYS A 80 -22.75 11.56 -46.80
C LYS A 80 -24.18 12.06 -47.00
N PRO A 81 -24.36 13.28 -47.53
CA PRO A 81 -25.70 13.77 -47.86
C PRO A 81 -26.38 12.76 -48.79
N PRO A 82 -27.70 12.54 -48.66
CA PRO A 82 -28.42 11.71 -49.61
C PRO A 82 -28.17 12.24 -51.04
N PRO A 83 -28.10 11.35 -52.05
CA PRO A 83 -27.96 11.81 -53.44
C PRO A 83 -29.03 12.86 -53.72
N LYS A 84 -28.63 14.03 -54.22
CA LYS A 84 -29.58 15.01 -54.75
C LYS A 84 -30.28 14.34 -55.93
N GLU A 85 -31.58 14.10 -55.82
CA GLU A 85 -32.41 13.81 -56.98
C GLU A 85 -32.42 15.06 -57.86
N GLU A 86 -31.67 15.04 -58.96
CA GLU A 86 -31.75 16.06 -59.99
C GLU A 86 -33.02 15.84 -60.80
N GLY A 87 -34.03 16.67 -60.54
CA GLY A 87 -35.12 16.97 -61.46
C GLY A 87 -36.48 16.40 -61.06
N GLU A 88 -37.32 17.26 -60.48
CA GLU A 88 -38.62 17.65 -61.03
C GLU A 88 -39.12 18.91 -60.29
N GLU A 89 -39.88 19.73 -61.00
CA GLU A 89 -40.13 21.16 -60.78
C GLU A 89 -41.04 21.49 -59.57
N GLU A 90 -40.73 22.65 -58.95
CA GLU A 90 -41.55 23.62 -58.20
C GLU A 90 -42.97 23.25 -57.71
N GLU A 91 -43.21 23.37 -56.40
CA GLU A 91 -44.26 24.27 -55.87
C GLU A 91 -44.03 24.64 -54.38
N GLU A 92 -44.48 25.84 -54.04
CA GLU A 92 -44.25 26.66 -52.85
C GLU A 92 -44.67 26.05 -51.49
N GLY A 93 -44.08 26.59 -50.42
CA GLY A 93 -44.58 26.43 -49.05
C GLY A 93 -43.60 26.95 -47.99
N GLU A 94 -43.58 28.28 -47.81
CA GLU A 94 -43.02 28.97 -46.65
C GLU A 94 -43.54 28.37 -45.34
N GLU A 95 -42.67 28.04 -44.37
CA GLU A 95 -42.87 28.36 -42.94
C GLU A 95 -41.47 28.56 -42.31
N GLU A 96 -41.12 29.83 -42.13
CA GLU A 96 -40.13 30.28 -41.14
C GLU A 96 -40.72 30.05 -39.75
N GLU A 97 -40.01 29.33 -38.88
CA GLU A 97 -39.96 29.66 -37.44
C GLU A 97 -38.52 29.52 -36.98
N GLU A 98 -37.82 30.66 -36.95
CA GLU A 98 -36.76 30.92 -35.97
C GLU A 98 -37.35 30.91 -34.55
N GLU A 99 -36.46 30.72 -33.57
CA GLU A 99 -36.48 31.18 -32.17
C GLU A 99 -36.01 30.04 -31.23
N GLU A 100 -35.07 30.21 -30.30
CA GLU A 100 -34.26 31.36 -29.89
C GLU A 100 -33.13 30.83 -28.98
N ASP A 101 -32.03 31.59 -28.90
CA ASP A 101 -30.99 31.49 -27.88
C ASP A 101 -31.54 31.79 -26.46
N ASP A 102 -31.26 30.91 -25.49
CA ASP A 102 -30.86 31.24 -24.10
C ASP A 102 -29.99 30.11 -23.51
#